data_AF-A0A2Z7A9J0-F1
#
_entry.id   AF-A0A2Z7A9J0-F1
#
_cell.length_a   1.000
_cell.length_b   1.000
_cell.length_c   1.000
_cell.angle_alpha   90.00
_cell.angle_beta   90.00
_cell.angle_gamma   90.00
#
_symmetry.space_group_name_H-M   'P 1'
#
loop_
_entity.id
_entity.type
_entity.pdbx_description
1 polymer ?
#
loop_
_entity_poly.entity_id
_entity_poly.type
_entity_poly.pdbx_seq_one_letter_code
_entity_poly.pdbx_strand_id
1 'polypeptide(L)'
;MKVNTAIAITEGGPEYVEKKRYEYTNEDKKKANLDNVARDILYKTLDKNMFSKIKTCATAKEIWENLTQICEDNDETKENKLMVAQQKYESIKMKDGETMTEFDESFSAVVIDLTSLGKEYNNRELALKVMRALPREWDFKTMAMRESKDLNKLELHDLFANLKAYEFELETRSEAPSTSQPTKALAATSVEQCSPSTRKSAEQLSNDSMSLFVKKFGKFMRRSYNPSAPYNNVHKSDKISADMNCFNCGRPGHFAAD
;
A
#
# COMPACT_ATOMS: atom_id res chain seq x y z
N MET A 1 13.25 -0.94 -45.54
CA MET A 1 13.72 -1.06 -46.94
C MET A 1 12.59 -1.73 -47.69
N LYS A 2 11.82 -0.99 -48.49
CA LYS A 2 10.68 -1.55 -49.24
C LYS A 2 11.20 -2.62 -50.19
N VAL A 3 10.62 -3.81 -50.14
CA VAL A 3 11.01 -4.94 -51.01
C VAL A 3 10.70 -4.56 -52.46
N ASN A 4 11.57 -4.91 -53.39
CA ASN A 4 11.39 -4.68 -54.84
C ASN A 4 11.27 -3.21 -55.26
N THR A 5 12.22 -2.38 -54.83
CA THR A 5 12.37 -1.00 -55.30
C THR A 5 13.29 -0.91 -56.52
N ALA A 6 12.94 -0.08 -57.49
CA ALA A 6 13.77 0.35 -58.60
C ALA A 6 14.18 1.81 -58.41
N ILE A 7 15.35 2.18 -58.91
CA ILE A 7 15.80 3.58 -58.93
C ILE A 7 15.21 4.23 -60.18
N ALA A 8 14.31 5.17 -60.00
CA ALA A 8 13.88 6.09 -61.05
C ALA A 8 14.74 7.35 -60.94
N ILE A 9 15.30 7.80 -62.07
CA ILE A 9 16.02 9.08 -62.13
C ILE A 9 14.97 10.12 -62.53
N THR A 10 14.56 10.96 -61.58
CA THR A 10 13.75 12.17 -61.85
C THR A 10 14.63 13.41 -61.74
N GLU A 11 14.17 14.55 -62.27
CA GLU A 11 14.96 15.80 -62.37
C GLU A 11 15.49 16.34 -61.02
N GLY A 12 15.09 15.76 -59.87
CA GLY A 12 15.54 16.10 -58.53
C GLY A 12 16.46 15.07 -57.84
N GLY A 13 16.84 13.96 -58.48
CA GLY A 13 17.72 12.92 -57.92
C GLY A 13 17.15 11.49 -58.02
N PRO A 14 17.92 10.46 -57.59
CA PRO A 14 17.45 9.08 -57.63
C PRO A 14 16.34 8.83 -56.60
N GLU A 15 15.14 8.53 -57.08
CA GLU A 15 13.96 8.20 -56.28
C GLU A 15 13.70 6.69 -56.30
N TYR A 16 13.50 6.08 -55.13
CA TYR A 16 13.22 4.65 -55.02
C TYR A 16 11.73 4.38 -55.22
N VAL A 17 11.36 3.92 -56.43
CA VAL A 17 9.98 3.62 -56.82
C VAL A 17 9.72 2.12 -56.69
N GLU A 18 8.56 1.75 -56.17
CA GLU A 18 8.14 0.35 -56.05
C GLU A 18 7.94 -0.27 -57.44
N LYS A 19 8.68 -1.35 -57.75
CA LYS A 19 8.57 -2.04 -59.05
C LYS A 19 7.17 -2.58 -59.22
N LYS A 20 6.65 -2.56 -60.46
CA LYS A 20 5.36 -3.20 -60.74
C LYS A 20 5.55 -4.73 -60.75
N ARG A 21 4.52 -5.47 -60.32
CA ARG A 21 4.56 -6.94 -60.16
C ARG A 21 5.02 -7.71 -61.42
N TYR A 22 4.82 -7.17 -62.62
CA TYR A 22 5.26 -7.81 -63.88
C TYR A 22 6.76 -7.60 -64.17
N GLU A 23 7.43 -6.69 -63.48
CA GLU A 23 8.87 -6.36 -63.63
C GLU A 23 9.75 -7.14 -62.63
N TYR A 24 9.13 -8.02 -61.83
CA TYR A 24 9.82 -8.75 -60.77
C TYR A 24 10.74 -9.82 -61.36
N THR A 25 12.03 -9.73 -61.01
CA THR A 25 12.99 -10.80 -61.26
C THR A 25 12.69 -12.02 -60.39
N ASN A 26 13.31 -13.16 -60.68
CA ASN A 26 13.21 -14.35 -59.81
C ASN A 26 13.71 -14.06 -58.38
N GLU A 27 14.68 -13.16 -58.23
CA GLU A 27 15.21 -12.71 -56.94
C GLU A 27 14.21 -11.84 -56.18
N ASP A 28 13.53 -10.92 -56.88
CA ASP A 28 12.47 -10.06 -56.33
C ASP A 28 11.28 -10.90 -55.81
N LYS A 29 10.92 -11.96 -56.55
CA LYS A 29 9.89 -12.94 -56.11
C LYS A 29 10.35 -13.73 -54.88
N LYS A 30 11.60 -14.18 -54.84
CA LYS A 30 12.16 -14.90 -53.69
C LYS A 30 12.18 -14.01 -52.43
N LYS A 31 12.57 -12.74 -52.54
CA LYS A 31 12.55 -11.77 -51.44
C LYS A 31 11.13 -11.51 -50.93
N ALA A 32 10.17 -11.30 -51.82
CA ALA A 32 8.77 -11.12 -51.43
C ALA A 32 8.20 -12.36 -50.72
N ASN A 33 8.55 -13.57 -51.19
CA ASN A 33 8.13 -14.80 -50.52
C ASN A 33 8.71 -14.92 -49.10
N LEU A 34 10.00 -14.60 -48.92
CA LEU A 34 10.63 -14.61 -47.59
C LEU A 34 10.02 -13.57 -46.65
N ASP A 35 9.70 -12.38 -47.15
CA ASP A 35 9.00 -11.35 -46.35
C ASP A 35 7.61 -11.84 -45.93
N ASN A 36 6.83 -12.45 -46.83
CA ASN A 36 5.52 -13.03 -46.50
C ASN A 36 5.62 -14.14 -45.45
N VAL A 37 6.62 -15.03 -45.56
CA VAL A 37 6.86 -16.09 -44.57
C VAL A 37 7.22 -15.48 -43.21
N ALA A 38 8.11 -14.49 -43.17
CA ALA A 38 8.48 -13.81 -41.94
C ALA A 38 7.29 -13.08 -41.30
N ARG A 39 6.44 -12.41 -42.09
CA ARG A 39 5.20 -11.77 -41.63
C ARG A 39 4.25 -12.79 -41.01
N ASP A 40 4.03 -13.93 -41.66
CA ASP A 40 3.14 -14.98 -41.16
C ASP A 40 3.63 -15.56 -39.83
N ILE A 41 4.94 -15.80 -39.70
CA ILE A 41 5.54 -16.24 -38.44
C ILE A 41 5.34 -15.20 -37.34
N LEU A 42 5.66 -13.93 -37.61
CA LEU A 42 5.50 -12.85 -36.64
C LEU A 42 4.04 -12.74 -36.18
N TYR A 43 3.08 -12.70 -37.11
CA TYR A 43 1.66 -12.62 -36.75
C TYR A 43 1.14 -13.81 -35.94
N LYS A 44 1.61 -15.03 -36.21
CA LYS A 44 1.21 -16.23 -35.45
C LYS A 44 1.73 -16.22 -34.01
N THR A 45 2.84 -15.55 -33.74
CA THR A 45 3.44 -15.50 -32.40
C THR A 45 2.83 -14.43 -31.48
N LEU A 46 2.03 -13.52 -32.02
CA LEU A 46 1.55 -12.35 -31.31
C LEU A 46 0.17 -12.55 -30.67
N ASP A 47 -0.03 -11.92 -29.53
CA ASP A 47 -1.35 -11.82 -28.92
C ASP A 47 -2.23 -10.80 -29.66
N LYS A 48 -3.54 -10.81 -29.35
CA LYS A 48 -4.51 -9.92 -30.00
C LYS A 48 -4.18 -8.44 -29.79
N ASN A 49 -3.60 -8.09 -28.65
CA ASN A 49 -3.26 -6.71 -28.29
C ASN A 49 -2.11 -6.19 -29.16
N MET A 50 -0.98 -6.90 -29.19
CA MET A 50 0.19 -6.52 -30.01
C MET A 50 -0.14 -6.58 -31.50
N PHE A 51 -0.89 -7.59 -31.95
CA PHE A 51 -1.33 -7.69 -33.35
C PHE A 51 -2.13 -6.46 -33.80
N SER A 52 -3.05 -5.96 -32.95
CA SER A 52 -3.89 -4.81 -33.29
C SER A 52 -3.10 -3.53 -33.58
N LYS A 53 -1.92 -3.38 -32.95
CA LYS A 53 -1.03 -2.22 -33.09
C LYS A 53 -0.17 -2.26 -34.36
N ILE A 54 0.13 -3.45 -34.87
CA ILE A 54 1.08 -3.64 -35.98
C ILE A 54 0.45 -4.20 -37.26
N LYS A 55 -0.86 -4.48 -37.26
CA LYS A 55 -1.59 -5.05 -38.42
C LYS A 55 -1.50 -4.21 -39.70
N THR A 56 -1.21 -2.92 -39.60
CA THR A 56 -1.09 -1.99 -40.74
C THR A 56 0.27 -2.02 -41.41
N CYS A 57 1.27 -2.69 -40.84
CA CYS A 57 2.62 -2.77 -41.38
C CYS A 57 2.62 -3.57 -42.70
N ALA A 58 3.34 -3.08 -43.70
CA ALA A 58 3.39 -3.67 -45.04
C ALA A 58 4.49 -4.72 -45.21
N THR A 59 5.58 -4.63 -44.44
CA THR A 59 6.74 -5.55 -44.53
C THR A 59 7.04 -6.24 -43.20
N ALA A 60 7.70 -7.39 -43.22
CA ALA A 60 8.17 -8.06 -41.99
C ALA A 60 9.10 -7.15 -41.18
N LYS A 61 9.92 -6.35 -41.89
CA LYS A 61 10.83 -5.39 -41.29
C LYS A 61 10.08 -4.32 -40.48
N GLU A 62 9.04 -3.71 -41.06
CA GLU A 62 8.21 -2.71 -40.36
C GLU A 62 7.49 -3.30 -39.15
N ILE A 63 7.02 -4.55 -39.25
CA ILE A 63 6.44 -5.27 -38.11
C ILE A 63 7.48 -5.38 -36.99
N TRP A 64 8.70 -5.83 -37.31
CA TRP A 64 9.77 -6.00 -36.32
C TRP A 64 10.18 -4.68 -35.67
N GLU A 65 10.40 -3.62 -36.46
CA GLU A 65 10.76 -2.29 -35.94
C GLU A 65 9.69 -1.73 -35.00
N ASN A 66 8.39 -1.83 -35.37
CA ASN A 66 7.30 -1.40 -34.51
C ASN A 66 7.17 -2.26 -33.24
N LEU A 67 7.41 -3.57 -33.33
CA LEU A 67 7.43 -4.44 -32.16
C LEU A 67 8.53 -4.06 -31.19
N THR A 68 9.75 -3.82 -31.70
CA THR A 68 10.87 -3.34 -30.90
C THR A 68 10.51 -2.04 -30.21
N GLN A 69 9.97 -1.06 -30.94
CA GLN A 69 9.58 0.22 -30.36
C GLN A 69 8.49 0.10 -29.30
N ILE A 70 7.44 -0.70 -29.54
CA ILE A 70 6.38 -0.93 -28.55
C ILE A 70 6.93 -1.56 -27.27
N CYS A 71 7.89 -2.49 -27.40
CA CYS A 71 8.54 -3.11 -26.25
C CYS A 71 9.42 -2.10 -25.50
N GLU A 72 10.23 -1.32 -26.21
CA GLU A 72 11.09 -0.27 -25.64
C GLU A 72 10.26 0.79 -24.90
N ASP A 73 9.20 1.33 -25.52
CA ASP A 73 8.32 2.32 -24.91
C ASP A 73 7.65 1.76 -23.63
N ASN A 74 7.28 0.48 -23.65
CA ASN A 74 6.65 -0.18 -22.51
C ASN A 74 7.66 -0.40 -21.37
N ASP A 75 8.91 -0.75 -21.68
CA ASP A 75 9.96 -0.91 -20.69
C ASP A 75 10.42 0.43 -20.12
N GLU A 76 10.56 1.48 -20.93
CA GLU A 76 10.79 2.86 -20.46
C GLU A 76 9.65 3.32 -19.54
N THR A 77 8.40 3.02 -19.89
CA THR A 77 7.25 3.33 -19.05
C THR A 77 7.29 2.59 -17.70
N LYS A 78 7.70 1.31 -17.69
CA LYS A 78 7.88 0.54 -16.44
C LYS A 78 9.01 1.12 -15.60
N GLU A 79 10.14 1.44 -16.21
CA GLU A 79 11.31 2.02 -15.53
C GLU A 79 10.95 3.37 -14.90
N ASN A 80 10.24 4.23 -15.63
CA ASN A 80 9.76 5.51 -15.12
C ASN A 80 8.79 5.32 -13.93
N LYS A 81 7.88 4.36 -14.00
CA LYS A 81 6.99 4.02 -12.87
C LYS A 81 7.79 3.52 -11.66
N LEU A 82 8.78 2.67 -11.88
CA LEU A 82 9.67 2.15 -10.85
C LEU A 82 10.45 3.28 -10.17
N MET A 83 11.00 4.20 -10.97
CA MET A 83 11.71 5.38 -10.49
C MET A 83 10.81 6.25 -9.59
N VAL A 84 9.59 6.54 -10.02
CA VAL A 84 8.63 7.33 -9.23
C VAL A 84 8.23 6.62 -7.94
N ALA A 85 7.94 5.32 -8.00
CA ALA A 85 7.59 4.53 -6.81
C ALA A 85 8.77 4.46 -5.82
N GLN A 86 10.00 4.32 -6.33
CA GLN A 86 11.21 4.32 -5.52
C GLN A 86 11.46 5.69 -4.88
N GLN A 87 11.23 6.78 -5.60
CA GLN A 87 11.31 8.12 -5.03
C GLN A 87 10.29 8.30 -3.90
N LYS A 88 9.05 7.85 -4.09
CA LYS A 88 8.02 7.87 -3.03
C LYS A 88 8.50 7.08 -1.80
N TYR A 89 8.99 5.87 -2.00
CA TYR A 89 9.56 5.05 -0.91
C TYR A 89 10.71 5.76 -0.22
N GLU A 90 11.62 6.39 -0.95
CA GLU A 90 12.74 7.07 -0.32
C GLU A 90 12.34 8.30 0.48
N SER A 91 11.37 9.06 -0.02
CA SER A 91 10.83 10.25 0.63
C SER A 91 9.82 9.97 1.75
N ILE A 92 9.37 8.71 1.92
CA ILE A 92 8.31 8.38 2.87
C ILE A 92 8.75 8.69 4.30
N LYS A 93 7.89 9.44 4.99
CA LYS A 93 8.03 9.83 6.39
C LYS A 93 6.63 9.94 6.98
N MET A 94 6.51 9.57 8.25
CA MET A 94 5.29 9.81 9.00
C MET A 94 5.13 11.32 9.19
N LYS A 95 3.94 11.83 8.87
CA LYS A 95 3.63 13.26 8.94
C LYS A 95 3.24 13.67 10.36
N ASP A 96 3.35 14.95 10.65
CA ASP A 96 2.91 15.51 11.94
C ASP A 96 1.39 15.31 12.10
N GLY A 97 1.00 14.64 13.19
CA GLY A 97 -0.40 14.33 13.50
C GLY A 97 -1.01 13.16 12.71
N GLU A 98 -0.23 12.50 11.84
CA GLU A 98 -0.61 11.23 11.24
C GLU A 98 -0.55 10.12 12.30
N THR A 99 -1.54 9.24 12.31
CA THR A 99 -1.55 8.08 13.21
C THR A 99 -0.64 6.98 12.66
N MET A 100 -0.14 6.09 13.53
CA MET A 100 0.67 4.94 13.10
C MET A 100 -0.09 4.03 12.12
N THR A 101 -1.42 3.99 12.17
CA THR A 101 -2.24 3.20 11.24
C THR A 101 -2.27 3.82 9.85
N GLU A 102 -2.46 5.13 9.73
CA GLU A 102 -2.41 5.84 8.44
C GLU A 102 -1.01 5.74 7.81
N PHE A 103 0.03 5.86 8.65
CA PHE A 103 1.41 5.69 8.18
C PHE A 103 1.67 4.25 7.68
N ASP A 104 1.22 3.22 8.40
CA ASP A 104 1.30 1.82 7.97
C ASP A 104 0.62 1.60 6.60
N GLU A 105 -0.61 2.08 6.43
CA GLU A 105 -1.32 1.99 5.16
C GLU A 105 -0.55 2.66 4.01
N SER A 106 -0.03 3.87 4.24
CA SER A 106 0.74 4.60 3.23
C SER A 106 2.05 3.90 2.87
N PHE A 107 2.73 3.32 3.86
CA PHE A 107 3.98 2.59 3.68
C PHE A 107 3.75 1.28 2.93
N SER A 108 2.74 0.52 3.36
CA SER A 108 2.34 -0.74 2.74
C SER A 108 1.92 -0.54 1.29
N ALA A 109 1.16 0.51 0.97
CA ALA A 109 0.78 0.84 -0.41
C ALA A 109 2.01 1.04 -1.31
N VAL A 110 3.02 1.77 -0.83
CA VAL A 110 4.26 2.03 -1.59
C VAL A 110 5.10 0.77 -1.77
N VAL A 111 5.16 -0.11 -0.77
CA VAL A 111 5.85 -1.40 -0.86
C VAL A 111 5.14 -2.33 -1.86
N ILE A 112 3.81 -2.36 -1.86
CA ILE A 112 3.00 -3.13 -2.81
C ILE A 112 3.23 -2.63 -4.24
N ASP A 113 3.22 -1.31 -4.45
CA ASP A 113 3.50 -0.70 -5.75
C ASP A 113 4.89 -1.13 -6.27
N LEU A 114 5.93 -1.05 -5.43
CA LEU A 114 7.28 -1.47 -5.79
C LEU A 114 7.40 -2.96 -6.08
N THR A 115 6.73 -3.80 -5.27
CA THR A 115 6.70 -5.25 -5.48
C THR A 115 6.02 -5.59 -6.80
N SER A 116 4.93 -4.88 -7.16
CA SER A 116 4.22 -5.07 -8.43
C SER A 116 5.07 -4.70 -9.66
N LEU A 117 6.09 -3.86 -9.47
CA LEU A 117 7.06 -3.45 -10.49
C LEU A 117 8.33 -4.33 -10.48
N GLY A 118 8.34 -5.40 -9.68
CA GLY A 118 9.43 -6.38 -9.63
C GLY A 118 10.55 -6.04 -8.64
N LYS A 119 10.35 -5.04 -7.77
CA LYS A 119 11.34 -4.69 -6.73
C LYS A 119 10.93 -5.27 -5.38
N GLU A 120 11.73 -6.22 -4.91
CA GLU A 120 11.54 -6.86 -3.61
C GLU A 120 12.46 -6.25 -2.54
N TYR A 121 11.99 -6.25 -1.29
CA TYR A 121 12.74 -5.81 -0.13
C TYR A 121 12.73 -6.91 0.91
N ASN A 122 13.86 -7.11 1.59
CA ASN A 122 13.88 -8.01 2.74
C ASN A 122 13.30 -7.35 4.00
N ASN A 123 12.90 -8.19 4.97
CA ASN A 123 12.32 -7.74 6.23
C ASN A 123 13.18 -6.70 6.96
N ARG A 124 14.51 -6.88 6.96
CA ARG A 124 15.44 -5.96 7.61
C ARG A 124 15.44 -4.58 6.93
N GLU A 125 15.42 -4.53 5.61
CA GLU A 125 15.37 -3.27 4.85
C GLU A 125 14.10 -2.49 5.13
N LEU A 126 12.95 -3.18 5.08
CA LEU A 126 11.64 -2.58 5.40
C LEU A 126 11.61 -2.07 6.84
N ALA A 127 12.06 -2.89 7.79
CA ALA A 127 12.08 -2.50 9.20
C ALA A 127 12.97 -1.28 9.46
N LEU A 128 14.17 -1.26 8.89
CA LEU A 128 15.06 -0.10 8.98
C LEU A 128 14.52 1.13 8.26
N LYS A 129 13.74 0.96 7.19
CA LYS A 129 13.11 2.08 6.49
C LYS A 129 12.02 2.70 7.35
N VAL A 130 11.10 1.89 7.88
CA VAL A 130 10.05 2.34 8.82
C VAL A 130 10.67 3.08 9.99
N MET A 131 11.65 2.49 10.68
CA MET A 131 12.31 3.13 11.83
C MET A 131 13.02 4.46 11.50
N ARG A 132 13.44 4.70 10.25
CA ARG A 132 14.04 5.96 9.80
C ARG A 132 13.02 7.00 9.33
N ALA A 133 11.83 6.53 8.96
CA ALA A 133 10.72 7.34 8.50
C ALA A 133 9.86 7.88 9.64
N LEU A 134 10.01 7.33 10.86
CA LEU A 134 9.33 7.80 12.05
C LEU A 134 9.91 9.14 12.58
N PRO A 135 9.09 9.96 13.25
CA PRO A 135 9.53 11.19 13.90
C PRO A 135 10.49 10.93 15.07
N ARG A 136 11.23 11.96 15.51
CA ARG A 136 12.28 11.83 16.55
C ARG A 136 11.73 11.37 17.90
N GLU A 137 10.45 11.61 18.17
CA GLU A 137 9.75 11.15 19.37
C GLU A 137 9.79 9.62 19.51
N TRP A 138 10.00 8.91 18.40
CA TRP A 138 10.07 7.45 18.35
C TRP A 138 11.50 6.90 18.49
N ASP A 139 12.52 7.77 18.59
CA ASP A 139 13.94 7.36 18.60
C ASP A 139 14.23 6.34 19.71
N PHE A 140 13.73 6.57 20.93
CA PHE A 140 13.93 5.64 22.04
C PHE A 140 13.35 4.25 21.73
N LYS A 141 12.13 4.20 21.19
CA LYS A 141 11.46 2.95 20.82
C LYS A 141 12.21 2.23 19.70
N THR A 142 12.60 2.95 18.65
CA THR A 142 13.32 2.35 17.51
C THR A 142 14.72 1.88 17.90
N MET A 143 15.43 2.58 18.80
CA MET A 143 16.72 2.13 19.34
C MET A 143 16.57 0.84 20.14
N ALA A 144 15.62 0.78 21.08
CA ALA A 144 15.37 -0.44 21.85
C ALA A 144 15.01 -1.63 20.96
N MET A 145 14.25 -1.40 19.87
CA MET A 145 13.92 -2.47 18.91
C MET A 145 15.14 -2.95 18.12
N ARG A 146 16.07 -2.06 17.75
CA ARG A 146 17.33 -2.45 17.07
C ARG A 146 18.23 -3.30 17.96
N GLU A 147 18.23 -3.03 19.27
CA GLU A 147 19.07 -3.75 20.23
C GLU A 147 18.47 -5.10 20.65
N SER A 148 17.14 -5.19 20.72
CA SER A 148 16.45 -6.37 21.28
C SER A 148 15.89 -7.36 20.26
N LYS A 149 15.69 -6.96 19.00
CA LYS A 149 15.06 -7.81 17.98
C LYS A 149 16.02 -8.16 16.84
N ASP A 150 15.93 -9.40 16.37
CA ASP A 150 16.54 -9.79 15.10
C ASP A 150 15.72 -9.22 13.94
N LEU A 151 16.19 -8.12 13.36
CA LEU A 151 15.50 -7.41 12.28
C LEU A 151 15.35 -8.25 11.01
N ASN A 152 16.14 -9.33 10.83
CA ASN A 152 15.98 -10.21 9.67
C ASN A 152 14.74 -11.09 9.78
N LYS A 153 14.29 -11.38 11.01
CA LYS A 153 13.10 -12.21 11.30
C LYS A 153 11.87 -11.39 11.65
N LEU A 154 12.02 -10.07 11.79
CA LEU A 154 10.92 -9.18 12.14
C LEU A 154 10.09 -8.87 10.89
N GLU A 155 8.92 -9.48 10.78
CA GLU A 155 7.98 -9.17 9.71
C GLU A 155 7.43 -7.75 9.83
N LEU A 156 7.08 -7.16 8.69
CA LEU A 156 6.58 -5.78 8.63
C LEU A 156 5.30 -5.59 9.47
N HIS A 157 4.41 -6.58 9.43
CA HIS A 157 3.19 -6.58 10.24
C HIS A 157 3.49 -6.54 11.74
N ASP A 158 4.43 -7.36 12.22
CA ASP A 158 4.80 -7.41 13.65
C ASP A 158 5.49 -6.13 14.11
N LEU A 159 6.27 -5.50 13.22
CA LEU A 159 6.83 -4.17 13.47
C LEU A 159 5.71 -3.14 13.69
N PHE A 160 4.77 -3.02 12.75
CA PHE A 160 3.68 -2.07 12.87
C PHE A 160 2.74 -2.37 14.04
N ALA A 161 2.47 -3.63 14.34
CA ALA A 161 1.71 -4.03 15.53
C ALA A 161 2.39 -3.54 16.82
N ASN A 162 3.72 -3.66 16.91
CA ASN A 162 4.48 -3.18 18.06
C ASN A 162 4.48 -1.64 18.18
N LEU A 163 4.58 -0.95 17.05
CA LEU A 163 4.54 0.52 17.00
C LEU A 163 3.16 1.06 17.37
N LYS A 164 2.08 0.45 16.87
CA LYS A 164 0.68 0.79 17.24
C LYS A 164 0.41 0.57 18.72
N ALA A 165 0.92 -0.53 19.30
CA ALA A 165 0.81 -0.77 20.74
C ALA A 165 1.51 0.33 21.56
N TYR A 166 2.68 0.80 21.10
CA TYR A 166 3.40 1.89 21.76
C TYR A 166 2.71 3.25 21.61
N GLU A 167 2.13 3.55 20.44
CA GLU A 167 1.28 4.73 20.23
C GLU A 167 0.14 4.78 21.26
N PHE A 168 -0.54 3.65 21.43
CA PHE A 168 -1.63 3.51 22.38
C PHE A 168 -1.17 3.72 23.83
N GLU A 169 -0.01 3.20 24.22
CA GLU A 169 0.58 3.42 25.55
C GLU A 169 0.88 4.92 25.81
N LEU A 170 1.43 5.63 24.81
CA LEU A 170 1.69 7.07 24.92
C LEU A 170 0.41 7.87 25.13
N GLU A 171 -0.65 7.58 24.36
CA GLU A 171 -1.97 8.21 24.47
C GLU A 171 -2.64 7.92 25.83
N THR A 172 -2.38 6.74 26.41
CA THR A 172 -2.92 6.42 27.75
C THR A 172 -2.22 7.19 28.86
N ARG A 173 -0.94 7.54 28.68
CA ARG A 173 -0.12 8.23 29.68
C ARG A 173 -0.25 9.74 29.63
N SER A 174 -0.50 10.33 28.45
CA SER A 174 -0.77 11.76 28.27
C SER A 174 -2.09 12.21 28.91
N GLU A 175 -3.10 11.33 28.93
CA GLU A 175 -4.43 11.60 29.52
C GLU A 175 -4.59 11.17 30.99
N ALA A 176 -3.57 10.58 31.62
CA ALA A 176 -3.62 10.31 33.04
C ALA A 176 -3.60 11.65 33.81
N PRO A 177 -4.54 11.91 34.74
CA PRO A 177 -4.47 13.10 35.57
C PRO A 177 -3.10 13.08 36.25
N SER A 178 -2.32 14.14 36.04
CA SER A 178 -1.10 14.38 36.76
C SER A 178 -1.49 14.52 38.24
N THR A 179 -1.54 13.40 38.96
CA THR A 179 -1.54 13.41 40.42
C THR A 179 -0.14 13.84 40.81
N SER A 180 0.06 15.16 40.77
CA SER A 180 1.09 15.85 41.52
C SER A 180 0.85 15.51 42.98
N GLN A 181 1.43 14.39 43.43
CA GLN A 181 1.70 14.23 44.85
C GLN A 181 2.79 15.25 45.18
N PRO A 182 2.53 16.26 46.03
CA PRO A 182 3.59 17.14 46.47
C PRO A 182 4.50 16.31 47.36
N THR A 183 5.75 16.16 46.94
CA THR A 183 6.85 15.65 47.76
C THR A 183 7.02 16.59 48.96
N LYS A 184 6.38 16.26 50.08
CA LYS A 184 6.70 16.89 51.36
C LYS A 184 8.03 16.33 51.84
N ALA A 185 9.04 17.21 51.80
CA ALA A 185 10.36 16.98 52.35
C ALA A 185 10.28 16.52 53.82
N LEU A 186 11.08 15.51 54.15
CA LEU A 186 11.32 15.03 55.50
C LEU A 186 12.05 16.11 56.32
N ALA A 187 11.38 16.63 57.35
CA ALA A 187 12.04 17.26 58.49
C ALA A 187 11.72 16.43 59.73
N ALA A 188 12.76 15.92 60.38
CA ALA A 188 12.68 15.03 61.52
C ALA A 188 12.49 15.80 62.84
N THR A 189 11.44 15.49 63.60
CA THR A 189 11.40 15.60 65.07
C THR A 189 10.33 14.67 65.67
N SER A 190 10.79 13.68 66.43
CA SER A 190 10.23 13.01 67.63
C SER A 190 8.71 12.80 67.88
N VAL A 191 8.37 11.51 68.03
CA VAL A 191 7.59 10.82 69.11
C VAL A 191 6.03 10.81 69.09
N GLU A 192 5.53 9.57 68.96
CA GLU A 192 4.31 8.89 69.46
C GLU A 192 2.87 9.01 68.85
N GLN A 193 2.37 7.79 68.54
CA GLN A 193 1.02 7.20 68.66
C GLN A 193 -0.09 7.37 67.58
N CYS A 194 -0.16 6.34 66.72
CA CYS A 194 -1.28 5.43 66.41
C CYS A 194 -2.73 5.94 66.18
N SER A 195 -3.23 5.86 64.93
CA SER A 195 -4.47 5.15 64.54
C SER A 195 -4.75 5.20 63.01
N PRO A 196 -5.58 4.29 62.44
CA PRO A 196 -5.41 3.75 61.08
C PRO A 196 -6.47 4.21 60.06
N SER A 197 -6.21 3.85 58.78
CA SER A 197 -7.12 3.89 57.60
C SER A 197 -6.94 5.14 56.72
N THR A 198 -6.32 5.06 55.55
CA THR A 198 -6.80 4.28 54.39
C THR A 198 -5.61 4.00 53.47
N ARG A 199 -5.04 2.79 53.56
CA ARG A 199 -4.20 2.28 52.46
C ARG A 199 -5.17 1.77 51.39
N LYS A 200 -5.43 2.57 50.35
CA LYS A 200 -5.96 1.98 49.12
C LYS A 200 -4.91 0.97 48.65
N SER A 201 -5.28 -0.31 48.66
CA SER A 201 -4.41 -1.41 48.25
C SER A 201 -3.93 -1.17 46.83
N ALA A 202 -2.66 -1.49 46.55
CA ALA A 202 -2.08 -1.45 45.20
C ALA A 202 -2.91 -2.26 44.18
N GLU A 203 -3.67 -3.25 44.65
CA GLU A 203 -4.61 -4.03 43.83
C GLU A 203 -5.73 -3.19 43.22
N GLN A 204 -6.22 -2.17 43.92
CA GLN A 204 -7.35 -1.34 43.45
C GLN A 204 -6.91 -0.30 42.42
N LEU A 205 -5.68 0.23 42.55
CA LEU A 205 -5.07 1.10 41.56
C LEU A 205 -4.70 0.33 40.28
N SER A 206 -4.24 -0.91 40.43
CA SER A 206 -3.94 -1.82 39.32
C SER A 206 -5.21 -2.19 38.53
N ASN A 207 -6.30 -2.51 39.23
CA ASN A 207 -7.56 -2.93 38.59
C ASN A 207 -8.26 -1.77 37.85
N ASP A 208 -8.20 -0.54 38.38
CA ASP A 208 -8.76 0.64 37.73
C ASP A 208 -7.94 1.05 36.49
N SER A 209 -6.60 0.98 36.60
CA SER A 209 -5.70 1.18 35.46
C SER A 209 -5.90 0.12 34.36
N MET A 210 -6.12 -1.15 34.73
CA MET A 210 -6.47 -2.22 33.78
C MET A 210 -7.87 -2.01 33.18
N SER A 211 -8.87 -1.57 33.94
CA SER A 211 -10.21 -1.26 33.42
C SER A 211 -10.18 -0.14 32.39
N LEU A 212 -9.38 0.90 32.65
CA LEU A 212 -9.16 2.01 31.72
C LEU A 212 -8.42 1.53 30.46
N PHE A 213 -7.40 0.68 30.62
CA PHE A 213 -6.69 0.07 29.50
C PHE A 213 -7.62 -0.78 28.62
N VAL A 214 -8.42 -1.68 29.20
CA VAL A 214 -9.37 -2.54 28.47
C VAL A 214 -10.45 -1.69 27.76
N LYS A 215 -10.99 -0.66 28.42
CA LYS A 215 -11.98 0.24 27.81
C LYS A 215 -11.40 1.05 26.65
N LYS A 216 -10.17 1.57 26.79
CA LYS A 216 -9.49 2.32 25.72
C LYS A 216 -9.04 1.40 24.59
N PHE A 217 -8.52 0.21 24.89
CA PHE A 217 -8.10 -0.78 23.89
C PHE A 217 -9.29 -1.25 23.06
N GLY A 218 -10.44 -1.47 23.70
CA GLY A 218 -11.70 -1.77 23.02
C GLY A 218 -12.25 -0.62 22.15
N LYS A 219 -11.85 0.65 22.38
CA LYS A 219 -12.13 1.76 21.47
C LYS A 219 -11.12 1.81 20.32
N PHE A 220 -9.84 1.58 20.61
CA PHE A 220 -8.76 1.53 19.61
C PHE A 220 -9.03 0.44 18.56
N MET A 221 -9.35 -0.78 18.99
CA MET A 221 -9.68 -1.89 18.07
C MET A 221 -10.89 -1.59 17.18
N ARG A 222 -11.87 -0.82 17.67
CA ARG A 222 -13.02 -0.37 16.88
C ARG A 222 -12.65 0.71 15.84
N ARG A 223 -11.57 1.46 16.08
CA ARG A 223 -11.07 2.50 15.17
C ARG A 223 -10.18 1.89 14.07
N SER A 224 -9.36 0.89 14.40
CA SER A 224 -8.41 0.26 13.48
C SER A 224 -9.04 -0.78 12.55
N TYR A 225 -10.10 -1.49 12.97
CA TYR A 225 -10.75 -2.52 12.14
C TYR A 225 -11.96 -2.04 11.33
N ASN A 226 -12.31 -0.75 11.42
CA ASN A 226 -13.48 -0.19 10.73
C ASN A 226 -13.06 0.97 9.81
N PRO A 227 -12.55 0.70 8.60
CA PRO A 227 -12.37 1.72 7.58
C PRO A 227 -13.77 2.10 7.08
N SER A 228 -14.38 3.11 7.69
CA SER A 228 -15.67 3.64 7.25
C SER A 228 -15.48 4.32 5.89
N ALA A 229 -15.83 3.59 4.82
CA ALA A 229 -16.05 4.14 3.50
C ALA A 229 -17.15 5.23 3.53
N PRO A 230 -16.98 6.38 2.87
CA PRO A 230 -18.03 7.38 2.78
C PRO A 230 -18.93 7.04 1.58
N TYR A 231 -20.17 6.65 1.83
CA TYR A 231 -21.22 6.74 0.81
C TYR A 231 -22.52 7.27 1.39
N ASN A 232 -23.16 8.10 0.57
CA ASN A 232 -24.04 9.19 0.94
C ASN A 232 -25.36 8.78 1.62
N ASN A 233 -25.81 9.65 2.53
CA ASN A 233 -27.18 9.74 3.01
C ASN A 233 -28.16 9.89 1.84
N VAL A 234 -29.15 9.00 1.76
CA VAL A 234 -30.44 9.30 1.15
C VAL A 234 -31.52 9.01 2.19
N HIS A 235 -32.36 10.04 2.36
CA HIS A 235 -33.36 10.30 3.37
C HIS A 235 -34.15 9.11 3.96
N LYS A 236 -34.28 9.16 5.29
CA LYS A 236 -35.25 8.42 6.09
C LYS A 236 -36.38 9.38 6.52
N SER A 237 -37.60 9.10 6.09
CA SER A 237 -38.85 9.33 6.84
C SER A 237 -39.67 8.04 6.61
N ASP A 238 -40.38 7.43 7.56
CA ASP A 238 -41.13 7.99 8.66
C ASP A 238 -41.21 7.03 9.87
N LYS A 239 -41.52 7.64 11.02
CA LYS A 239 -42.11 7.07 12.25
C LYS A 239 -42.84 5.73 12.07
N ILE A 240 -42.57 4.79 12.97
CA ILE A 240 -43.55 4.25 13.94
C ILE A 240 -42.79 3.79 15.19
N SER A 241 -43.27 4.29 16.33
CA SER A 241 -42.76 4.07 17.68
C SER A 241 -43.57 2.97 18.35
N ALA A 242 -42.90 2.21 19.22
CA ALA A 242 -43.44 1.58 20.42
C ALA A 242 -44.73 0.76 20.29
N ASP A 243 -44.58 -0.54 20.05
CA ASP A 243 -45.22 -1.63 20.83
C ASP A 243 -45.04 -2.94 20.06
N MET A 244 -44.10 -3.77 20.50
CA MET A 244 -43.93 -5.10 19.94
C MET A 244 -44.03 -6.12 21.08
N ASN A 245 -45.22 -6.68 21.22
CA ASN A 245 -45.59 -7.63 22.26
C ASN A 245 -45.43 -9.06 21.73
N CYS A 246 -45.08 -10.00 22.62
CA CYS A 246 -44.97 -11.41 22.26
C CYS A 246 -46.31 -11.95 21.74
N PHE A 247 -46.31 -12.53 20.54
CA PHE A 247 -47.53 -12.95 19.83
C PHE A 247 -48.37 -14.01 20.56
N ASN A 248 -47.79 -14.75 21.53
CA ASN A 248 -48.50 -15.80 22.25
C ASN A 248 -49.10 -15.34 23.60
N CYS A 249 -48.56 -14.30 24.23
CA CYS A 249 -49.00 -13.87 25.58
C CYS A 249 -49.28 -12.36 25.72
N GLY A 250 -49.00 -11.57 24.68
CA GLY A 250 -49.35 -10.15 24.61
C GLY A 250 -48.54 -9.23 25.54
N ARG A 251 -47.45 -9.70 26.16
CA ARG A 251 -46.57 -8.86 27.00
C ARG A 251 -45.32 -8.39 26.24
N PRO A 252 -44.84 -7.14 26.44
CA PRO A 252 -43.61 -6.65 25.83
C PRO A 252 -42.36 -7.26 26.50
N GLY A 253 -41.26 -7.36 25.76
CA GLY A 253 -39.93 -7.63 26.31
C GLY A 253 -39.37 -9.06 26.18
N HIS A 254 -40.04 -9.98 25.47
CA HIS A 254 -39.47 -11.28 25.12
C HIS A 254 -40.09 -11.84 23.83
N PHE A 255 -39.44 -12.83 23.21
CA PHE A 255 -39.99 -13.63 22.11
C PHE A 255 -40.05 -15.11 22.53
N ALA A 256 -41.10 -15.81 22.12
CA ALA A 256 -41.26 -17.23 22.40
C ALA A 256 -40.15 -18.02 21.67
N ALA A 257 -39.47 -18.90 22.40
CA ALA A 257 -38.67 -19.96 21.82
C ALA A 257 -39.56 -21.20 21.67
N ASP A 258 -39.40 -21.92 20.56
CA ASP A 258 -40.15 -23.13 20.18
C ASP A 258 -40.34 -24.14 21.33
#